data_AF-R9LCI1-F1
#
_entry.id   AF-R9LCI1-F1
#
_cell.length_a   1.000
_cell.length_b   1.000
_cell.length_c   1.000
_cell.angle_alpha   90.00
_cell.angle_beta   90.00
_cell.angle_gamma   90.00
#
_symmetry.space_group_name_H-M   'P 1'
#
loop_
_entity.id
_entity.type
_entity.pdbx_description
1 polymer ?
#
loop_
_entity_poly.entity_id
_entity_poly.type
_entity_poly.pdbx_seq_one_letter_code
_entity_poly.pdbx_strand_id
1 'polypeptide(L)'
;MFRFILVMSMIFVFAVPAMAVEPNAAPAGEDASESQIEPRYPGRCAIKQVRVYAADTKQKIRYMDAISVGYPEHDQLCNVTIDSETKAVFSKHNADGWLVEILVNPQGANLATLKVNGSTVGTTAVPTNSSSATFSFVTSDFSRSLPWQIYFSDGTGRDKVVWGTIYK
;
A
#
# COMPACT_ATOMS: atom_id res chain seq x y z
N MET A 1 74.65 23.06 -2.23
CA MET A 1 73.31 23.50 -1.79
C MET A 1 73.00 22.80 -0.47
N PHE A 2 72.59 23.57 0.55
CA PHE A 2 72.40 23.21 1.98
C PHE A 2 71.69 21.84 2.18
N ARG A 3 72.27 20.90 2.94
CA ARG A 3 72.20 20.69 4.42
C ARG A 3 70.76 20.60 4.97
N PHE A 4 70.38 19.44 5.51
CA PHE A 4 70.06 19.29 6.94
C PHE A 4 70.13 17.81 7.38
N ILE A 5 70.94 17.58 8.40
CA ILE A 5 71.09 16.36 9.22
C ILE A 5 70.24 16.59 10.48
N LEU A 6 69.55 15.56 10.98
CA LEU A 6 69.36 15.19 12.41
C LEU A 6 68.28 14.08 12.43
N VAL A 7 68.53 12.81 12.77
CA VAL A 7 69.03 12.21 14.02
C VAL A 7 68.14 12.49 15.22
N MET A 8 67.83 11.39 15.93
CA MET A 8 67.38 11.30 17.33
C MET A 8 65.85 11.47 17.55
N SER A 9 65.13 10.69 18.38
CA SER A 9 65.52 9.86 19.53
C SER A 9 64.43 8.82 19.88
N MET A 10 64.85 7.77 20.58
CA MET A 10 64.03 6.80 21.34
C MET A 10 62.96 7.45 22.24
N ILE A 11 61.92 6.67 22.61
CA ILE A 11 61.61 6.33 24.02
C ILE A 11 60.83 5.00 24.05
N PHE A 12 61.35 4.05 24.84
CA PHE A 12 60.65 2.84 25.31
C PHE A 12 59.90 3.19 26.61
N VAL A 13 58.68 2.66 26.80
CA VAL A 13 58.07 2.51 28.14
C VAL A 13 57.43 1.13 28.25
N PHE A 14 57.73 0.47 29.38
CA PHE A 14 57.41 -0.91 29.74
C PHE A 14 55.98 -1.10 30.31
N ALA A 15 55.58 -2.38 30.39
CA ALA A 15 54.37 -3.02 30.95
C ALA A 15 54.00 -2.60 32.41
N VAL A 16 52.86 -2.92 33.05
CA VAL A 16 52.11 -4.21 33.22
C VAL A 16 50.66 -3.91 33.79
N PRO A 17 49.80 -4.86 34.25
CA PRO A 17 48.33 -4.77 34.12
C PRO A 17 47.61 -4.34 35.42
N ALA A 18 46.34 -3.95 35.33
CA ALA A 18 45.48 -3.83 36.52
C ALA A 18 44.16 -4.56 36.27
N MET A 19 43.92 -5.60 37.08
CA MET A 19 42.69 -6.38 37.11
C MET A 19 41.56 -5.66 37.85
N ALA A 20 40.36 -6.12 37.54
CA ALA A 20 39.14 -6.12 38.36
C ALA A 20 38.37 -4.80 38.50
N VAL A 21 37.21 -4.73 37.85
CA VAL A 21 35.90 -4.47 38.49
C VAL A 21 34.82 -5.09 37.59
N GLU A 22 34.10 -6.09 38.08
CA GLU A 22 32.79 -6.48 37.53
C GLU A 22 31.74 -5.46 37.98
N PRO A 23 30.83 -5.01 37.10
CA PRO A 23 29.52 -4.56 37.51
C PRO A 23 28.50 -5.68 37.23
N ASN A 24 28.19 -6.39 38.32
CA ASN A 24 26.85 -6.84 38.72
C ASN A 24 25.81 -6.96 37.59
N ALA A 25 25.55 -8.20 37.15
CA ALA A 25 24.37 -8.53 36.36
C ALA A 25 23.11 -8.12 37.13
N ALA A 26 22.37 -7.14 36.61
CA ALA A 26 20.98 -6.95 36.99
C ALA A 26 20.20 -8.19 36.51
N PRO A 27 19.34 -8.82 37.33
CA PRO A 27 18.48 -9.88 36.86
C PRO A 27 17.55 -9.30 35.79
N ALA A 28 17.54 -9.91 34.61
CA ALA A 28 16.56 -9.65 33.58
C ALA A 28 15.18 -9.95 34.17
N GLY A 29 14.49 -8.90 34.59
CA GLY A 29 13.10 -8.97 35.02
C GLY A 29 12.24 -9.45 33.87
N GLU A 30 11.39 -10.42 34.18
CA GLU A 30 10.24 -10.85 33.39
C GLU A 30 9.44 -9.63 32.91
N ASP A 31 9.22 -9.55 31.61
CA ASP A 31 7.95 -9.23 30.94
C ASP A 31 8.23 -8.82 29.49
N ALA A 32 8.65 -9.80 28.69
CA ALA A 32 8.29 -9.75 27.27
C ALA A 32 6.82 -10.18 27.18
N SER A 33 5.95 -9.33 27.73
CA SER A 33 4.55 -9.25 27.32
C SER A 33 4.51 -9.40 25.81
N GLU A 34 3.71 -10.35 25.33
CA GLU A 34 3.41 -10.52 23.91
C GLU A 34 3.26 -9.14 23.29
N SER A 35 4.29 -8.71 22.57
CA SER A 35 4.19 -7.50 21.77
C SER A 35 3.15 -7.85 20.73
N GLN A 36 1.90 -7.51 21.03
CA GLN A 36 0.82 -7.40 20.07
C GLN A 36 1.44 -6.64 18.91
N ILE A 37 1.80 -7.35 17.84
CA ILE A 37 2.49 -6.77 16.70
C ILE A 37 1.50 -5.76 16.16
N GLU A 38 1.67 -4.49 16.54
CA GLU A 38 0.84 -3.43 16.01
C GLU A 38 0.95 -3.51 14.49
N PRO A 39 -0.17 -3.51 13.76
CA PRO A 39 -0.13 -3.57 12.32
C PRO A 39 0.63 -2.34 11.82
N ARG A 40 1.87 -2.59 11.37
CA ARG A 40 2.82 -1.58 10.94
C ARG A 40 2.15 -0.69 9.89
N TYR A 41 1.85 0.54 10.30
CA TYR A 41 1.01 1.51 9.60
C TYR A 41 1.36 1.71 8.10
N PRO A 42 0.37 2.03 7.25
CA PRO A 42 -1.06 1.82 7.44
C PRO A 42 -1.40 0.32 7.24
N GLY A 43 -0.93 -0.54 8.16
CA GLY A 43 -0.98 -2.00 8.07
C GLY A 43 -2.39 -2.60 8.09
N ARG A 44 -3.41 -1.83 8.48
CA ARG A 44 -4.81 -2.28 8.51
C ARG A 44 -5.61 -1.96 7.24
N CYS A 45 -5.05 -1.22 6.28
CA CYS A 45 -5.80 -0.93 5.05
C CYS A 45 -5.99 -2.20 4.22
N ALA A 46 -7.20 -2.52 3.80
CA ALA A 46 -7.47 -3.77 3.09
C ALA A 46 -8.61 -3.61 2.08
N ILE A 47 -8.59 -4.39 1.01
CA ILE A 47 -9.72 -4.46 0.08
C ILE A 47 -10.85 -5.25 0.75
N LYS A 48 -12.09 -4.81 0.55
CA LYS A 48 -13.29 -5.56 0.95
C LYS A 48 -13.96 -6.23 -0.24
N GLN A 49 -14.10 -5.49 -1.33
CA GLN A 49 -14.72 -5.96 -2.57
C GLN A 49 -14.39 -4.97 -3.69
N VAL A 50 -14.44 -5.44 -4.92
CA VAL A 50 -14.39 -4.61 -6.12
C VAL A 50 -15.63 -4.91 -6.96
N ARG A 51 -16.28 -3.87 -7.46
CA ARG A 51 -17.49 -3.97 -8.29
C ARG A 51 -17.26 -3.30 -9.62
N VAL A 52 -17.69 -3.94 -10.69
CA VAL A 52 -17.58 -3.43 -12.05
C VAL A 52 -18.96 -3.38 -12.68
N TYR A 53 -19.27 -2.21 -13.24
CA TYR A 53 -20.55 -1.89 -13.83
C TYR A 53 -20.36 -1.46 -15.28
N ALA A 54 -21.31 -1.81 -16.14
CA ALA A 54 -21.46 -1.10 -17.41
C ALA A 54 -21.83 0.36 -17.14
N ALA A 55 -21.24 1.29 -17.88
CA ALA A 55 -21.46 2.72 -17.69
C ALA A 55 -21.48 3.49 -19.01
N ASP A 56 -22.34 4.52 -19.08
CA ASP A 56 -22.18 5.60 -20.06
C ASP A 56 -21.34 6.70 -19.39
N THR A 57 -20.09 6.81 -19.86
CA THR A 57 -19.07 7.68 -19.31
C THR A 57 -19.37 9.16 -19.54
N LYS A 58 -20.05 9.49 -20.64
CA LYS A 58 -20.40 10.87 -21.01
C LYS A 58 -21.61 11.36 -20.23
N GLN A 59 -22.61 10.50 -20.07
CA GLN A 59 -23.84 10.79 -19.36
C GLN A 59 -23.71 10.55 -17.84
N LYS A 60 -22.59 9.98 -17.39
CA LYS A 60 -22.34 9.58 -15.99
C LYS A 60 -23.42 8.63 -15.47
N ILE A 61 -23.89 7.73 -16.34
CA ILE A 61 -24.89 6.72 -16.00
C ILE A 61 -24.18 5.41 -15.66
N ARG A 62 -24.65 4.75 -14.60
CA ARG A 62 -24.20 3.43 -14.16
C ARG A 62 -25.38 2.47 -14.23
N TYR A 63 -25.26 1.39 -14.98
CA TYR A 63 -26.33 0.40 -15.10
C TYR A 63 -26.27 -0.62 -13.96
N MET A 64 -27.39 -0.80 -13.26
CA MET A 64 -27.50 -1.66 -12.05
C MET A 64 -28.06 -3.06 -12.34
N ASP A 65 -28.41 -3.34 -13.60
CA ASP A 65 -29.06 -4.59 -13.98
C ASP A 65 -28.19 -5.83 -13.72
N ALA A 66 -26.86 -5.70 -13.85
CA ALA A 66 -25.87 -6.72 -13.53
C ALA A 66 -24.54 -6.09 -13.10
N ILE A 67 -23.79 -6.79 -12.24
CA ILE A 67 -22.58 -6.29 -11.61
C ILE A 67 -21.59 -7.44 -11.45
N SER A 68 -20.38 -7.27 -11.99
CA SER A 68 -19.29 -8.20 -11.70
C SER A 68 -18.63 -7.82 -10.39
N VAL A 69 -18.54 -8.77 -9.47
CA VAL A 69 -17.99 -8.56 -8.13
C VAL A 69 -16.77 -9.45 -7.94
N GLY A 70 -15.65 -8.86 -7.54
CA GLY A 70 -14.50 -9.60 -7.02
C GLY A 70 -14.36 -9.40 -5.53
N TYR A 71 -13.95 -10.47 -4.87
CA TYR A 71 -13.56 -10.47 -3.47
C TYR A 71 -12.04 -10.65 -3.38
N PRO A 72 -11.40 -10.02 -2.39
CA PRO A 72 -9.95 -10.13 -2.23
C PRO A 72 -9.52 -11.58 -2.01
N GLU A 73 -8.47 -12.01 -2.71
CA GLU A 73 -7.81 -13.28 -2.45
C GLU A 73 -7.09 -13.20 -1.09
N HIS A 74 -6.44 -12.06 -0.86
CA HIS A 74 -5.80 -11.64 0.39
C HIS A 74 -6.07 -10.14 0.61
N ASP A 75 -5.80 -9.61 1.80
CA ASP A 75 -6.09 -8.21 2.20
C ASP A 75 -5.69 -7.13 1.17
N GLN A 76 -4.70 -7.40 0.31
CA GLN A 76 -4.11 -6.43 -0.60
C GLN A 76 -4.36 -6.68 -2.09
N LEU A 77 -4.88 -7.85 -2.48
CA LEU A 77 -5.06 -8.24 -3.89
C LEU A 77 -6.50 -8.61 -4.18
N CYS A 78 -7.13 -7.94 -5.15
CA CYS A 78 -8.45 -8.32 -5.66
C CYS A 78 -8.51 -8.24 -7.18
N ASN A 79 -8.67 -9.39 -7.82
CA ASN A 79 -8.90 -9.48 -9.26
C ASN A 79 -10.40 -9.60 -9.53
N VAL A 80 -10.86 -9.01 -10.63
CA VAL A 80 -12.26 -9.13 -11.08
C VAL A 80 -12.27 -9.54 -12.53
N THR A 81 -13.04 -10.55 -12.89
CA THR A 81 -13.35 -10.85 -14.30
C THR A 81 -14.76 -10.37 -14.58
N ILE A 82 -14.93 -9.59 -15.66
CA ILE A 82 -16.26 -9.13 -16.08
C ILE A 82 -17.03 -10.34 -16.60
N ASP A 83 -18.11 -10.68 -15.91
CA ASP A 83 -18.99 -11.79 -16.26
C ASP A 83 -19.82 -11.50 -17.51
N SER A 84 -20.45 -12.56 -18.04
CA SER A 84 -21.26 -12.48 -19.24
C SER A 84 -22.52 -11.62 -19.07
N GLU A 85 -23.09 -11.55 -17.86
CA GLU A 85 -24.32 -10.79 -17.60
C GLU A 85 -24.05 -9.29 -17.65
N THR A 86 -22.97 -8.85 -17.01
CA THR A 86 -22.51 -7.46 -17.00
C THR A 86 -22.08 -7.03 -18.41
N LYS A 87 -21.47 -7.93 -19.19
CA LYS A 87 -21.23 -7.70 -20.63
C LYS A 87 -22.51 -7.57 -21.44
N ALA A 88 -23.52 -8.37 -21.16
CA ALA A 88 -24.80 -8.28 -21.85
C ALA A 88 -25.49 -6.92 -21.57
N VAL A 89 -25.39 -6.40 -20.33
CA VAL A 89 -25.87 -5.06 -19.97
C VAL A 89 -25.12 -3.98 -20.74
N PHE A 90 -23.78 -4.08 -20.84
CA PHE A 90 -22.97 -3.16 -21.63
C PHE A 90 -23.46 -3.10 -23.09
N SER A 91 -23.66 -4.26 -23.73
CA SER A 91 -24.17 -4.33 -25.10
C SER A 91 -25.62 -3.84 -25.23
N LYS A 92 -26.50 -4.22 -24.31
CA LYS A 92 -27.94 -3.85 -24.32
C LYS A 92 -28.14 -2.34 -24.32
N HIS A 93 -27.35 -1.62 -23.52
CA HIS A 93 -27.49 -0.18 -23.36
C HIS A 93 -26.55 0.62 -24.28
N ASN A 94 -25.78 -0.04 -25.15
CA ASN A 94 -24.71 0.59 -25.94
C ASN A 94 -23.78 1.45 -25.07
N ALA A 95 -23.42 0.93 -23.89
CA ALA A 95 -22.51 1.58 -22.97
C ALA A 95 -21.14 1.84 -23.64
N ASP A 96 -20.43 2.89 -23.22
CA ASP A 96 -19.13 3.28 -23.78
C ASP A 96 -17.95 3.08 -22.82
N GLY A 97 -18.22 2.57 -21.60
CA GLY A 97 -17.17 2.23 -20.65
C GLY A 97 -17.64 1.43 -19.44
N TRP A 98 -16.74 1.34 -18.48
CA TRP A 98 -16.92 0.60 -17.24
C TRP A 98 -16.70 1.54 -16.05
N LEU A 99 -17.59 1.49 -15.07
CA LEU A 99 -17.33 2.07 -13.76
C LEU A 99 -16.80 0.97 -12.85
N VAL A 100 -15.68 1.25 -12.21
CA VAL A 100 -15.09 0.37 -11.18
C VAL A 100 -15.23 1.06 -9.82
N GLU A 101 -15.75 0.34 -8.84
CA GLU A 101 -15.82 0.75 -7.44
C GLU A 101 -15.01 -0.21 -6.58
N ILE A 102 -14.03 0.33 -5.86
CA ILE A 102 -13.15 -0.41 -4.97
C ILE A 102 -13.54 -0.04 -3.54
N LEU A 103 -14.18 -0.97 -2.84
CA LEU A 103 -14.48 -0.81 -1.42
C LEU A 103 -13.29 -1.30 -0.61
N VAL A 104 -12.82 -0.46 0.31
CA VAL A 104 -11.69 -0.77 1.19
C VAL A 104 -12.06 -0.52 2.65
N ASN A 105 -11.33 -1.15 3.56
CA ASN A 105 -11.09 -0.63 4.91
C ASN A 105 -9.86 0.30 4.82
N PRO A 106 -9.99 1.61 5.05
CA PRO A 106 -8.86 2.53 4.94
C PRO A 106 -8.20 2.84 6.31
N GLN A 107 -8.45 2.01 7.33
CA GLN A 107 -7.95 2.25 8.68
C GLN A 107 -6.43 2.43 8.75
N GLY A 108 -6.02 3.50 9.43
CA GLY A 108 -4.62 3.88 9.61
C GLY A 108 -4.07 4.79 8.51
N ALA A 109 -4.81 5.06 7.43
CA ALA A 109 -4.41 5.99 6.40
C ALA A 109 -5.05 7.38 6.59
N ASN A 110 -4.31 8.41 6.21
CA ASN A 110 -4.78 9.81 6.15
C ASN A 110 -4.96 10.27 4.69
N LEU A 111 -4.27 9.61 3.76
CA LEU A 111 -4.31 9.92 2.34
C LEU A 111 -4.39 8.63 1.52
N ALA A 112 -5.12 8.67 0.41
CA ALA A 112 -5.16 7.59 -0.56
C ALA A 112 -4.98 8.12 -1.98
N THR A 113 -4.07 7.51 -2.74
CA THR A 113 -3.81 7.83 -4.15
C THR A 113 -4.18 6.64 -5.03
N LEU A 114 -5.17 6.83 -5.90
CA LEU A 114 -5.61 5.83 -6.87
C LEU A 114 -4.81 5.97 -8.17
N LYS A 115 -4.21 4.86 -8.61
CA LYS A 115 -3.57 4.74 -9.91
C LYS A 115 -4.27 3.68 -10.76
N VAL A 116 -4.44 3.97 -12.03
CA VAL A 116 -5.00 3.06 -13.03
C VAL A 116 -4.03 3.01 -14.20
N ASN A 117 -3.60 1.81 -14.56
CA ASN A 117 -2.57 1.58 -15.58
C ASN A 117 -1.30 2.44 -15.36
N GLY A 118 -0.86 2.56 -14.11
CA GLY A 118 0.31 3.36 -13.70
C GLY A 118 0.06 4.88 -13.59
N SER A 119 -1.04 5.39 -14.14
CA SER A 119 -1.38 6.82 -14.11
C SER A 119 -2.22 7.19 -12.89
N THR A 120 -1.88 8.29 -12.22
CA THR A 120 -2.66 8.81 -11.09
C THR A 120 -4.01 9.32 -11.57
N VAL A 121 -5.09 8.72 -11.07
CA VAL A 121 -6.47 9.17 -11.31
C VAL A 121 -6.86 10.26 -10.32
N GLY A 122 -6.42 10.13 -9.07
CA GLY A 122 -6.73 11.09 -8.04
C GLY A 122 -6.07 10.75 -6.70
N THR A 123 -6.05 11.76 -5.85
CA THR A 123 -5.61 11.66 -4.46
C THR A 123 -6.71 12.24 -3.58
N THR A 124 -7.06 11.54 -2.51
CA THR A 124 -8.18 11.89 -1.64
C THR A 124 -7.76 11.74 -0.19
N ALA A 125 -8.12 12.73 0.63
CA ALA A 125 -7.97 12.61 2.08
C ALA A 125 -8.91 11.52 2.61
N VAL A 126 -8.38 10.64 3.44
CA VAL A 126 -9.15 9.58 4.09
C VAL A 126 -9.58 10.10 5.47
N PRO A 127 -10.90 10.12 5.78
CA PRO A 127 -11.34 10.48 7.12
C PRO A 127 -10.75 9.53 8.16
N THR A 128 -10.14 10.11 9.20
CA THR A 128 -9.60 9.36 10.32
C THR A 128 -10.71 8.49 10.94
N ASN A 129 -10.39 7.23 11.24
CA ASN A 129 -11.32 6.23 11.81
C ASN A 129 -12.46 5.75 10.89
N SER A 130 -12.40 6.01 9.58
CA SER A 130 -13.37 5.39 8.67
C SER A 130 -13.18 3.87 8.62
N SER A 131 -14.25 3.12 8.84
CA SER A 131 -14.26 1.66 8.69
C SER A 131 -14.45 1.23 7.24
N SER A 132 -14.82 2.15 6.34
CA SER A 132 -15.04 1.87 4.92
C SER A 132 -14.86 3.10 4.05
N ALA A 133 -14.18 2.96 2.91
CA ALA A 133 -14.14 3.98 1.86
C ALA A 133 -14.33 3.33 0.50
N THR A 134 -14.94 4.07 -0.43
CA THR A 134 -15.08 3.65 -1.83
C THR A 134 -14.25 4.56 -2.70
N PHE A 135 -13.37 3.95 -3.49
CA PHE A 135 -12.63 4.63 -4.55
C PHE A 135 -13.22 4.20 -5.88
N SER A 136 -13.46 5.15 -6.77
CA SER A 136 -14.07 4.84 -8.06
C SER A 136 -13.32 5.47 -9.19
N PHE A 137 -13.27 4.77 -10.32
CA PHE A 137 -12.81 5.34 -11.57
C PHE A 137 -13.66 4.83 -12.72
N VAL A 138 -13.76 5.65 -13.74
CA VAL A 138 -14.36 5.28 -15.02
C VAL A 138 -13.24 5.00 -15.99
N THR A 139 -13.39 3.92 -16.75
CA THR A 139 -12.46 3.57 -17.81
C THR A 139 -13.26 3.30 -19.09
N SER A 140 -12.75 3.79 -20.21
CA SER A 140 -13.23 3.35 -21.51
C SER A 140 -12.80 1.90 -21.75
N ASP A 141 -13.28 1.32 -22.84
CA ASP A 141 -12.97 -0.05 -23.17
C ASP A 141 -11.45 -0.33 -23.20
N PHE A 142 -11.00 -1.33 -22.44
CA PHE A 142 -9.61 -1.79 -22.38
C PHE A 142 -9.51 -3.18 -23.02
N SER A 143 -8.35 -3.50 -23.61
CA SER A 143 -8.24 -4.63 -24.55
C SER A 143 -8.39 -6.01 -23.90
N ARG A 144 -7.79 -6.23 -22.74
CA ARG A 144 -7.83 -7.53 -22.04
C ARG A 144 -7.83 -7.38 -20.53
N SER A 145 -6.98 -6.51 -20.00
CA SER A 145 -6.80 -6.33 -18.58
C SER A 145 -6.50 -4.88 -18.24
N LEU A 146 -7.00 -4.41 -17.11
CA LEU A 146 -6.74 -3.09 -16.58
C LEU A 146 -6.22 -3.18 -15.14
N PRO A 147 -4.92 -2.99 -14.91
CA PRO A 147 -4.36 -2.99 -13.57
C PRO A 147 -4.70 -1.69 -12.83
N TRP A 148 -4.91 -1.79 -11.53
CA TRP A 148 -5.19 -0.67 -10.64
C TRP A 148 -4.47 -0.84 -9.30
N GLN A 149 -4.17 0.27 -8.64
CA GLN A 149 -3.49 0.32 -7.34
C GLN A 149 -4.03 1.48 -6.51
N ILE A 150 -4.16 1.29 -5.20
CA ILE A 150 -4.39 2.37 -4.24
C ILE A 150 -3.23 2.38 -3.25
N TYR A 151 -2.57 3.53 -3.17
CA TYR A 151 -1.50 3.82 -2.21
C TYR A 151 -2.12 4.53 -1.01
N PHE A 152 -2.12 3.87 0.14
CA PHE A 152 -2.54 4.44 1.41
C PHE A 152 -1.33 4.96 2.18
N SER A 153 -1.37 6.22 2.58
CA SER A 153 -0.31 6.88 3.34
C SER A 153 -0.84 7.42 4.66
N ASP A 154 -0.06 7.30 5.72
CA ASP A 154 -0.30 7.90 7.03
C ASP A 154 0.56 9.16 7.27
N GLY A 155 1.46 9.48 6.34
CA GLY A 155 2.41 10.60 6.45
C GLY A 155 3.74 10.24 7.11
N THR A 156 3.96 8.97 7.51
CA THR A 156 5.21 8.51 8.15
C THR A 156 6.26 8.02 7.14
N GLY A 157 5.97 8.13 5.84
CA GLY A 157 6.88 7.76 4.75
C GLY A 157 6.83 6.28 4.34
N ARG A 158 5.87 5.50 4.85
CA ARG A 158 5.60 4.13 4.40
C ARG A 158 4.16 4.02 3.92
N ASP A 159 3.99 3.65 2.66
CA ASP A 159 2.66 3.47 2.09
C ASP A 159 2.26 1.99 2.11
N LYS A 160 1.00 1.70 2.43
CA LYS A 160 0.40 0.39 2.14
C LYS A 160 -0.22 0.43 0.75
N VAL A 161 0.13 -0.54 -0.08
CA VAL A 161 -0.44 -0.65 -1.42
C VAL A 161 -1.44 -1.80 -1.44
N VAL A 162 -2.64 -1.52 -1.95
CA VAL A 162 -3.58 -2.56 -2.38
C VAL A 162 -3.76 -2.45 -3.89
N TRP A 163 -4.00 -3.56 -4.56
CA TRP A 163 -3.95 -3.61 -6.01
C TRP A 163 -4.82 -4.74 -6.58
N GLY A 164 -4.97 -4.71 -7.89
CA GLY A 164 -5.72 -5.73 -8.59
C GLY A 164 -5.74 -5.51 -10.09
N THR A 165 -6.41 -6.43 -10.76
CA THR A 165 -6.62 -6.37 -12.20
C THR A 165 -8.09 -6.62 -12.52
N ILE A 166 -8.66 -5.78 -13.39
CA ILE A 166 -9.94 -6.07 -14.03
C ILE A 166 -9.66 -6.78 -15.34
N TYR A 167 -10.23 -7.97 -15.55
CA TYR A 167 -10.16 -8.74 -16.78
C TYR A 167 -11.47 -8.57 -17.56
N LYS A 168 -11.35 -8.19 -18.82
CA LYS A 168 -12.48 -8.06 -19.73
C LYS A 168 -12.86 -9.42 -20.29
#